data_AF-A0A4R5L482-F1
#
_entry.id   AF-A0A4R5L482-F1
#
_cell.length_a   1.000
_cell.length_b   1.000
_cell.length_c   1.000
_cell.angle_alpha   90.00
_cell.angle_beta   90.00
_cell.angle_gamma   90.00
#
_symmetry.space_group_name_H-M   'P 1'
#
loop_
_entity.id
_entity.type
_entity.pdbx_description
1 polymer ?
#
loop_
_entity_poly.entity_id
_entity_poly.type
_entity_poly.pdbx_seq_one_letter_code
_entity_poly.pdbx_strand_id
1 'polypeptide(L)'
;MELQIFTEMFNSFDQNVLNTINTGSARMISLISPLVAACFSLYVLLVLVSYWRGHNDSPISDFLLKMAGWAAVLTLGMNISYYSEYVVPFFNGLGDDLSSALMGGNSLSSGLDTLLNLYISAIKSMYNGLGVTDVGLYVEVSVLALCILLVGVPFLAIAAAYIILAKFALGLLLALGPAFIVAALFPPTRQFFQNWVGQCLNYGLLVALFGAVGAIEVSFMTSVLPKSFSVSDVMLTYAIEGKIIAAGLVFIVVSLSMPSLASQLAGGVGISSMVGKIGNAASGAMRAMMLMGGSRGDASSASTNSIGRA
;
A
#
# COMPACT_ATOMS: atom_id res chain seq x y z
N MET A 1 22.64 -9.02 -15.58
CA MET A 1 22.41 -9.37 -14.17
C MET A 1 21.25 -8.51 -13.71
N GLU A 2 20.06 -9.11 -13.64
CA GLU A 2 18.87 -8.45 -13.09
C GLU A 2 18.96 -8.50 -11.58
N LEU A 3 18.70 -7.38 -10.90
CA LEU A 3 18.63 -7.34 -9.45
C LEU A 3 17.22 -7.77 -9.01
N GLN A 4 17.13 -8.77 -8.12
CA GLN A 4 15.87 -9.34 -7.60
C GLN A 4 15.74 -9.13 -6.08
N ILE A 5 16.18 -7.98 -5.58
CA ILE A 5 16.26 -7.70 -4.14
C ILE A 5 14.87 -7.62 -3.52
N PHE A 6 13.88 -7.08 -4.23
CA PHE A 6 12.51 -6.98 -3.71
C PHE A 6 11.82 -8.35 -3.71
N THR A 7 12.01 -9.15 -4.76
CA THR A 7 11.45 -10.51 -4.82
C THR A 7 11.98 -11.42 -3.69
N GLU A 8 13.29 -11.44 -3.42
CA GLU A 8 13.85 -12.24 -2.33
C GLU A 8 13.35 -11.80 -0.95
N MET A 9 13.26 -10.49 -0.74
CA MET A 9 12.76 -9.92 0.51
C MET A 9 11.29 -10.24 0.73
N PHE A 10 10.43 -10.08 -0.30
CA PHE A 10 9.01 -10.41 -0.20
C PHE A 10 8.77 -11.90 0.04
N ASN A 11 9.49 -12.78 -0.66
CA ASN A 11 9.37 -14.23 -0.46
C ASN A 11 9.74 -14.65 0.97
N SER A 12 10.82 -14.11 1.52
CA SER A 12 11.24 -14.38 2.89
C SER A 12 10.22 -13.87 3.91
N PHE A 13 9.61 -12.73 3.63
CA PHE A 13 8.60 -12.14 4.48
C PHE A 13 7.29 -12.94 4.47
N ASP A 14 6.81 -13.31 3.28
CA ASP A 14 5.58 -14.06 3.08
C ASP A 14 5.66 -15.44 3.76
N GLN A 15 6.81 -16.13 3.71
CA GLN A 15 6.97 -17.41 4.42
C GLN A 15 6.88 -17.28 5.95
N ASN A 16 7.51 -16.26 6.54
CA ASN A 16 7.45 -16.03 7.99
C ASN A 16 6.03 -15.63 8.43
N VAL A 17 5.35 -14.83 7.62
CA VAL A 17 3.96 -14.41 7.85
C VAL A 17 3.03 -15.62 7.77
N LEU A 18 3.13 -16.46 6.74
CA LEU A 18 2.29 -17.67 6.59
C LEU A 18 2.46 -18.66 7.75
N ASN A 19 3.70 -18.87 8.22
CA ASN A 19 3.96 -19.73 9.37
C ASN A 19 3.35 -19.17 10.66
N THR A 20 3.45 -17.84 10.85
CA THR A 20 2.85 -17.14 12.00
C THR A 20 1.33 -17.18 11.94
N ILE A 21 0.73 -17.02 10.75
CA ILE A 21 -0.72 -17.12 10.54
C ILE A 21 -1.21 -18.51 10.92
N ASN A 22 -0.64 -19.57 10.33
CA ASN A 22 -1.14 -20.94 10.51
C ASN A 22 -0.98 -21.43 11.95
N THR A 23 0.13 -21.09 12.61
CA THR A 23 0.37 -21.47 14.00
C THR A 23 -0.43 -20.59 14.98
N GLY A 24 -0.56 -19.30 14.67
CA GLY A 24 -1.27 -18.32 15.49
C GLY A 24 -2.78 -18.50 15.46
N SER A 25 -3.36 -18.72 14.29
CA SER A 25 -4.80 -18.97 14.12
C SER A 25 -5.24 -20.25 14.82
N ALA A 26 -4.43 -21.32 14.75
CA ALA A 26 -4.70 -22.57 15.48
C ALA A 26 -4.72 -22.38 17.00
N ARG A 27 -3.76 -21.61 17.54
CA ARG A 27 -3.72 -21.26 18.97
C ARG A 27 -4.86 -20.33 19.37
N MET A 28 -5.27 -19.43 18.48
CA MET A 28 -6.42 -18.55 18.74
C MET A 28 -7.72 -19.34 18.79
N ILE A 29 -7.95 -20.24 17.84
CA ILE A 29 -9.13 -21.10 17.80
C ILE A 29 -9.21 -21.96 19.06
N SER A 30 -8.10 -22.58 19.49
CA SER A 30 -8.10 -23.41 20.70
C SER A 30 -8.38 -22.60 21.98
N LEU A 31 -7.93 -21.34 22.03
CA LEU A 31 -8.21 -20.42 23.14
C LEU A 31 -9.69 -20.02 23.20
N ILE A 32 -10.28 -19.64 22.07
CA ILE A 32 -11.65 -19.10 22.03
C ILE A 32 -12.72 -20.20 22.03
N SER A 33 -12.43 -21.39 21.49
CA SER A 33 -13.40 -22.49 21.33
C SER A 33 -14.27 -22.76 22.57
N PRO A 34 -13.73 -22.93 23.80
CA PRO A 34 -14.57 -23.19 24.97
C PRO A 34 -15.49 -22.01 25.33
N LEU A 35 -15.02 -20.77 25.16
CA LEU A 35 -15.82 -19.56 25.40
C LEU A 35 -16.93 -19.46 24.35
N VAL A 36 -16.60 -19.71 23.08
CA VAL A 36 -17.56 -19.65 21.97
C VAL A 36 -18.64 -20.70 22.14
N ALA A 37 -18.30 -21.92 22.53
CA ALA A 37 -19.28 -22.97 22.81
C ALA A 37 -20.26 -22.57 23.92
N ALA A 38 -19.77 -21.99 25.02
CA ALA A 38 -20.60 -21.51 26.13
C ALA A 38 -21.50 -20.34 25.72
N CYS A 39 -20.95 -19.31 25.07
CA CYS A 39 -21.71 -18.15 24.63
C CYS A 39 -22.72 -18.49 23.52
N PHE A 40 -22.34 -19.36 22.57
CA PHE A 40 -23.21 -19.76 21.47
C PHE A 40 -24.37 -20.63 21.95
N SER A 41 -24.13 -21.59 22.85
CA SER A 41 -25.21 -22.41 23.43
C SER A 41 -26.23 -21.55 24.18
N LEU A 42 -25.77 -20.58 24.97
CA LEU A 42 -26.64 -19.60 25.63
C LEU A 42 -27.42 -18.75 24.62
N TYR A 43 -26.77 -18.30 23.55
CA TYR A 43 -27.41 -17.50 22.50
C TYR A 43 -28.51 -18.29 21.78
N VAL A 44 -28.27 -19.54 21.40
CA VAL A 44 -29.28 -20.42 20.80
C VAL A 44 -30.47 -20.60 21.76
N LEU A 45 -30.22 -20.77 23.05
CA LEU A 45 -31.27 -20.88 24.06
C LEU A 45 -32.13 -19.61 24.13
N LEU A 46 -31.51 -18.43 24.14
CA LEU A 46 -32.25 -17.15 24.11
C LEU A 46 -33.10 -16.98 22.84
N VAL A 47 -32.58 -17.41 21.69
CA VAL A 47 -33.31 -17.40 20.42
C VAL A 47 -34.51 -18.34 20.47
N LEU A 48 -34.35 -19.56 20.98
CA LEU A 48 -35.46 -20.51 21.15
C LEU A 48 -36.55 -19.97 22.10
N VAL A 49 -36.17 -19.33 23.20
CA VAL A 49 -37.11 -18.66 24.12
C VAL A 49 -37.86 -17.51 23.44
N SER A 50 -37.20 -16.76 22.55
CA SER A 50 -37.85 -15.68 21.78
C SER A 50 -38.92 -16.20 20.82
N TYR A 51 -38.71 -17.37 20.20
CA TYR A 51 -39.72 -18.03 19.38
C TYR A 51 -40.88 -18.57 20.23
N TRP A 52 -40.60 -19.11 21.41
CA TRP A 52 -41.65 -19.60 22.31
C TRP A 52 -42.56 -18.48 22.84
N ARG A 53 -42.05 -17.24 22.92
CA ARG A 53 -42.83 -16.03 23.25
C ARG A 53 -43.76 -15.54 22.12
N GLY A 54 -43.77 -16.20 20.97
CA GLY A 54 -44.77 -15.95 19.91
C GLY A 54 -44.56 -14.66 19.11
N HIS A 55 -43.33 -14.15 19.02
CA HIS A 55 -43.05 -12.86 18.39
C HIS A 55 -43.01 -12.87 16.84
N ASN A 56 -42.90 -14.04 16.19
CA ASN A 56 -42.72 -14.15 14.74
C ASN A 56 -43.80 -15.02 14.06
N ASP A 57 -44.36 -14.53 12.95
CA ASP A 57 -45.39 -15.19 12.12
C ASP A 57 -44.86 -16.42 11.33
N SER A 58 -43.54 -16.58 11.20
CA SER A 58 -42.91 -17.73 10.53
C SER A 58 -41.66 -18.24 11.29
N PRO A 59 -41.86 -18.92 12.44
CA PRO A 59 -40.78 -19.28 13.37
C PRO A 59 -39.74 -20.25 12.77
N ILE A 60 -40.20 -21.21 11.97
CA ILE A 60 -39.37 -22.32 11.48
C ILE A 60 -38.43 -21.85 10.37
N SER A 61 -38.92 -21.06 9.42
CA SER A 61 -38.08 -20.54 8.32
C SER A 61 -37.03 -19.55 8.80
N ASP A 62 -37.38 -18.68 9.75
CA ASP A 62 -36.42 -17.73 10.34
C ASP A 62 -35.34 -18.46 11.15
N PHE A 63 -35.72 -19.49 11.91
CA PHE A 63 -34.76 -20.31 12.64
C PHE A 63 -33.80 -21.07 11.70
N LEU A 64 -34.31 -21.65 10.61
CA LEU A 64 -33.48 -22.35 9.62
C LEU A 64 -32.49 -21.40 8.94
N LEU A 65 -32.90 -20.19 8.56
CA LEU A 65 -32.01 -19.18 7.98
C LEU A 65 -30.93 -18.75 8.97
N LYS A 66 -31.27 -18.59 10.26
CA LYS A 66 -30.28 -18.29 11.31
C LYS A 66 -29.32 -19.44 11.54
N MET A 67 -29.81 -20.68 11.57
CA MET A 67 -28.98 -21.87 11.68
C MET A 67 -28.00 -21.99 10.50
N ALA A 68 -28.47 -21.73 9.28
CA ALA A 68 -27.61 -21.72 8.09
C ALA A 68 -26.52 -20.64 8.20
N GLY A 69 -26.88 -19.44 8.65
CA GLY A 69 -25.92 -18.36 8.92
C GLY A 69 -24.89 -18.73 9.98
N TRP A 70 -25.32 -19.34 11.10
CA TRP A 70 -24.42 -19.81 12.15
C TRP A 70 -23.49 -20.92 11.67
N ALA A 71 -24.02 -21.90 10.93
CA ALA A 71 -23.23 -22.99 10.36
C ALA A 71 -22.14 -22.45 9.41
N ALA A 72 -22.47 -21.48 8.56
CA ALA A 72 -21.51 -20.84 7.68
C ALA A 72 -20.41 -20.12 8.48
N VAL A 73 -20.77 -19.31 9.48
CA VAL A 73 -19.82 -18.56 10.31
C VAL A 73 -18.90 -19.49 11.11
N LEU A 74 -19.44 -20.55 11.71
CA LEU A 74 -18.66 -21.50 12.51
C LEU A 74 -17.73 -22.34 11.63
N THR A 75 -18.17 -22.73 10.43
CA THR A 75 -17.33 -23.47 9.48
C THR A 75 -16.19 -22.60 8.97
N LEU A 76 -16.46 -21.34 8.61
CA LEU A 76 -15.43 -20.42 8.12
C LEU A 76 -14.50 -19.92 9.23
N GLY A 77 -15.00 -19.77 10.46
CA GLY A 77 -14.25 -19.16 11.56
C GLY A 77 -13.54 -20.14 12.48
N MET A 78 -14.14 -21.30 12.79
CA MET A 78 -13.60 -22.24 13.79
C MET A 78 -12.96 -23.48 13.20
N ASN A 79 -13.14 -23.75 11.90
CA ASN A 79 -12.43 -24.85 11.25
C ASN A 79 -11.09 -24.35 10.69
N ILE A 80 -9.99 -24.78 11.32
CA ILE A 80 -8.63 -24.37 10.94
C ILE A 80 -8.29 -24.73 9.48
N SER A 81 -8.72 -25.90 9.01
CA SER A 81 -8.42 -26.37 7.66
C SER A 81 -9.13 -25.50 6.61
N TYR A 82 -10.43 -25.25 6.78
CA TYR A 82 -11.18 -24.37 5.88
C TYR A 82 -10.68 -22.93 5.93
N TYR A 83 -10.31 -22.44 7.12
CA TYR A 83 -9.79 -21.08 7.29
C TYR A 83 -8.46 -20.89 6.53
N SER A 84 -7.50 -21.82 6.70
CA SER A 84 -6.20 -21.75 6.05
C SER A 84 -6.26 -22.06 4.55
N GLU A 85 -7.25 -22.83 4.08
CA GLU A 85 -7.40 -23.17 2.65
C GLU A 85 -8.14 -22.10 1.85
N TYR A 86 -9.17 -21.46 2.43
CA TYR A 86 -10.02 -20.53 1.68
C TYR A 86 -9.91 -19.08 2.15
N VAL A 87 -9.93 -18.82 3.46
CA VAL A 87 -9.98 -17.44 3.98
C VAL A 87 -8.62 -16.76 3.91
N VAL A 88 -7.56 -17.45 4.36
CA VAL A 88 -6.20 -16.91 4.34
C VAL A 88 -5.72 -16.62 2.92
N PRO A 89 -5.84 -17.54 1.95
CA PRO A 89 -5.37 -17.28 0.59
C PRO A 89 -6.22 -16.25 -0.14
N PHE A 90 -7.52 -16.17 0.13
CA PHE A 90 -8.38 -15.15 -0.46
C PHE A 90 -7.89 -13.74 -0.10
N PHE A 91 -7.71 -13.44 1.19
CA PHE A 91 -7.30 -12.09 1.59
C PHE A 91 -5.84 -11.79 1.24
N ASN A 92 -4.93 -12.75 1.43
CA ASN A 92 -3.52 -12.54 1.13
C ASN A 92 -3.27 -12.43 -0.39
N GLY A 93 -3.99 -13.21 -1.19
CA GLY A 93 -3.90 -13.19 -2.66
C GLY A 93 -4.62 -12.01 -3.30
N LEU A 94 -5.68 -11.45 -2.69
CA LEU A 94 -6.47 -10.36 -3.28
C LEU A 94 -5.63 -9.18 -3.74
N GLY A 95 -4.68 -8.73 -2.90
CA GLY A 95 -3.82 -7.60 -3.24
C GLY A 95 -2.88 -7.89 -4.40
N ASP A 96 -2.28 -9.09 -4.41
CA ASP A 96 -1.35 -9.52 -5.45
C ASP A 96 -2.06 -9.80 -6.78
N ASP A 97 -3.25 -10.40 -6.75
CA ASP A 97 -4.08 -10.68 -7.92
C ASP A 97 -4.60 -9.40 -8.57
N LEU A 98 -5.10 -8.46 -7.75
CA LEU A 98 -5.56 -7.16 -8.23
C LEU A 98 -4.40 -6.32 -8.77
N SER A 99 -3.25 -6.35 -8.10
CA SER A 99 -2.02 -5.75 -8.61
C SER A 99 -1.63 -6.35 -9.96
N SER A 100 -1.58 -7.68 -10.07
CA SER A 100 -1.20 -8.39 -11.29
C SER A 100 -2.13 -8.04 -12.46
N ALA A 101 -3.44 -7.96 -12.21
CA ALA A 101 -4.42 -7.52 -13.20
C ALA A 101 -4.17 -6.08 -13.68
N LEU A 102 -3.79 -5.17 -12.78
CA LEU A 102 -3.48 -3.77 -13.12
C LEU A 102 -2.12 -3.62 -13.82
N MET A 103 -1.19 -4.55 -13.58
CA MET A 103 0.15 -4.57 -14.17
C MET A 103 0.26 -5.41 -15.45
N GLY A 104 -0.85 -5.95 -15.97
CA GLY A 104 -0.87 -6.74 -17.20
C GLY A 104 -0.31 -8.16 -17.08
N GLY A 105 -0.36 -8.75 -15.87
CA GLY A 105 0.05 -10.14 -15.61
C GLY A 105 1.40 -10.30 -14.92
N ASN A 106 2.11 -9.22 -14.62
CA ASN A 106 3.34 -9.26 -13.85
C ASN A 106 3.04 -9.30 -12.34
N SER A 107 3.75 -10.15 -11.60
CA SER A 107 3.66 -10.16 -10.13
C SER A 107 4.19 -8.86 -9.55
N LEU A 108 3.62 -8.38 -8.45
CA LEU A 108 4.00 -7.10 -7.84
C LEU A 108 5.50 -7.02 -7.53
N SER A 109 6.08 -8.11 -7.00
CA SER A 109 7.51 -8.25 -6.72
C SER A 109 8.37 -8.09 -7.98
N SER A 110 7.97 -8.78 -9.06
CA SER A 110 8.62 -8.65 -10.37
C SER A 110 8.44 -7.25 -10.96
N GLY A 111 7.33 -6.58 -10.64
CA GLY A 111 7.00 -5.24 -11.09
C GLY A 111 7.95 -4.18 -10.52
N LEU A 112 8.20 -4.23 -9.21
CA LEU A 112 9.18 -3.37 -8.54
C LEU A 112 10.61 -3.67 -9.01
N ASP A 113 10.97 -4.94 -9.17
CA ASP A 113 12.27 -5.32 -9.72
C ASP A 113 12.42 -4.87 -11.19
N THR A 114 11.35 -4.96 -12.00
CA THR A 114 11.34 -4.44 -13.39
C THR A 114 11.55 -2.93 -13.40
N LEU A 115 10.89 -2.21 -12.49
CA LEU A 115 11.02 -0.77 -12.35
C LEU A 115 12.46 -0.37 -11.95
N LEU A 116 13.05 -1.08 -10.98
CA LEU A 116 14.46 -0.91 -10.61
C LEU A 116 15.39 -1.19 -11.81
N ASN A 117 15.20 -2.30 -12.52
CA ASN A 117 16.02 -2.65 -13.67
C ASN A 117 15.85 -1.64 -14.82
N LEU A 118 14.67 -1.04 -14.97
CA LEU A 118 14.42 0.03 -15.93
C LEU A 118 15.19 1.30 -15.57
N TYR A 119 15.21 1.70 -14.29
CA TYR A 119 16.05 2.81 -13.84
C TYR A 119 17.54 2.56 -14.11
N ILE A 120 18.04 1.36 -13.81
CA ILE A 120 19.44 1.01 -14.06
C ILE A 120 19.74 0.95 -15.57
N SER A 121 18.83 0.40 -16.37
CA SER A 121 19.01 0.27 -17.82
C SER A 121 18.94 1.63 -18.51
N ALA A 122 18.06 2.53 -18.04
CA ALA A 122 18.02 3.91 -18.45
C ALA A 122 19.35 4.59 -18.16
N ILE A 123 19.88 4.50 -16.94
CA ILE A 123 21.19 5.06 -16.61
C ILE A 123 22.28 4.50 -17.53
N LYS A 124 22.33 3.17 -17.73
CA LYS A 124 23.33 2.53 -18.60
C LYS A 124 23.21 2.95 -20.07
N SER A 125 22.00 3.12 -20.61
CA SER A 125 21.82 3.53 -22.00
C SER A 125 22.28 4.97 -22.23
N MET A 126 22.19 5.84 -21.22
CA MET A 126 22.76 7.19 -21.30
C MET A 126 24.28 7.16 -21.49
N TYR A 127 24.98 6.20 -20.87
CA TYR A 127 26.44 6.08 -20.99
C TYR A 127 26.90 5.36 -22.27
N ASN A 128 26.03 4.59 -22.94
CA ASN A 128 26.39 3.68 -24.04
C ASN A 128 26.66 4.35 -25.41
N GLY A 129 26.88 5.67 -25.44
CA GLY A 129 27.22 6.42 -26.65
C GLY A 129 28.30 7.49 -26.46
N LEU A 130 28.91 7.60 -25.27
CA LEU A 130 29.87 8.65 -24.97
C LEU A 130 31.31 8.19 -25.24
N GLY A 131 31.99 8.92 -26.12
CA GLY A 131 33.44 8.82 -26.27
C GLY A 131 34.16 9.36 -25.03
N VAL A 132 35.24 8.70 -24.62
CA VAL A 132 36.05 9.03 -23.41
C VAL A 132 36.59 10.47 -23.39
N THR A 133 36.50 11.18 -24.51
CA THR A 133 37.00 12.54 -24.74
C THR A 133 35.99 13.65 -24.48
N ASP A 134 34.69 13.36 -24.37
CA ASP A 134 33.64 14.38 -24.17
C ASP A 134 33.29 14.58 -22.69
N VAL A 135 34.24 15.15 -21.94
CA VAL A 135 34.14 15.36 -20.48
C VAL A 135 32.90 16.16 -20.07
N GLY A 136 32.48 17.15 -20.87
CA GLY A 136 31.28 17.96 -20.60
C GLY A 136 29.98 17.15 -20.67
N LEU A 137 29.86 16.27 -21.66
CA LEU A 137 28.72 15.38 -21.85
C LEU A 137 28.68 14.28 -20.78
N TYR A 138 29.85 13.81 -20.35
CA TYR A 138 29.96 12.88 -19.21
C TYR A 138 29.43 13.48 -17.92
N VAL A 139 29.75 14.75 -17.64
CA VAL A 139 29.25 15.47 -16.45
C VAL A 139 27.73 15.61 -16.52
N GLU A 140 27.18 16.01 -17.66
CA GLU A 140 25.73 16.21 -17.84
C GLU A 140 24.94 14.89 -17.72
N VAL A 141 25.41 13.82 -18.34
CA VAL A 141 24.81 12.48 -18.21
C VAL A 141 24.85 11.99 -16.75
N SER A 142 25.93 12.30 -16.03
CA SER A 142 26.04 11.94 -14.62
C SER A 142 25.07 12.73 -13.72
N VAL A 143 24.79 13.99 -14.03
CA VAL A 143 23.78 14.80 -13.32
C VAL A 143 22.38 14.23 -13.55
N LEU A 144 22.03 13.89 -14.80
CA LEU A 144 20.72 13.32 -15.11
C LEU A 144 20.54 11.93 -14.48
N ALA A 145 21.57 11.09 -14.48
CA ALA A 145 21.57 9.81 -13.78
C ALA A 145 21.36 9.99 -12.26
N LEU A 146 21.97 11.01 -11.66
CA LEU A 146 21.78 11.35 -10.24
C LEU A 146 20.35 11.82 -9.97
N CYS A 147 19.76 12.64 -10.85
CA CYS A 147 18.36 13.07 -10.75
C CYS A 147 17.37 11.90 -10.80
N ILE A 148 17.58 10.95 -11.72
CA ILE A 148 16.78 9.73 -11.80
C ILE A 148 16.90 8.91 -10.51
N LEU A 149 18.12 8.76 -9.99
CA LEU A 149 18.35 8.00 -8.75
C LEU A 149 17.70 8.68 -7.54
N LEU A 150 17.83 10.01 -7.45
CA LEU A 150 17.26 10.83 -6.37
C LEU A 150 15.74 10.78 -6.33
N VAL A 151 15.08 10.48 -7.44
CA VAL A 151 13.62 10.32 -7.53
C VAL A 151 13.18 8.86 -7.41
N GLY A 152 13.79 7.97 -8.19
CA GLY A 152 13.36 6.58 -8.33
C GLY A 152 13.62 5.75 -7.08
N VAL A 153 14.75 5.98 -6.40
CA VAL A 153 15.09 5.26 -5.17
C VAL A 153 14.10 5.56 -4.04
N PRO A 154 13.79 6.82 -3.68
CA PRO A 154 12.82 7.08 -2.63
C PRO A 154 11.41 6.60 -2.98
N PHE A 155 10.98 6.71 -4.24
CA PHE A 155 9.69 6.13 -4.65
C PHE A 155 9.66 4.61 -4.41
N LEU A 156 10.66 3.88 -4.91
CA LEU A 156 10.75 2.43 -4.74
C LEU A 156 10.84 2.03 -3.27
N ALA A 157 11.59 2.78 -2.46
CA ALA A 157 11.70 2.55 -1.03
C ALA A 157 10.35 2.75 -0.32
N ILE A 158 9.61 3.81 -0.65
CA ILE A 158 8.28 4.08 -0.08
C ILE A 158 7.28 2.99 -0.50
N ALA A 159 7.24 2.64 -1.78
CA ALA A 159 6.34 1.61 -2.30
C ALA A 159 6.63 0.26 -1.64
N ALA A 160 7.89 -0.17 -1.60
CA ALA A 160 8.29 -1.42 -0.95
C ALA A 160 7.94 -1.39 0.55
N ALA A 161 8.24 -0.31 1.27
CA ALA A 161 7.93 -0.20 2.70
C ALA A 161 6.43 -0.36 2.98
N TYR A 162 5.57 0.29 2.20
CA TYR A 162 4.12 0.19 2.35
C TYR A 162 3.56 -1.18 1.98
N ILE A 163 4.08 -1.83 0.93
CA ILE A 163 3.68 -3.18 0.53
C ILE A 163 4.04 -4.20 1.62
N ILE A 164 5.29 -4.17 2.13
CA ILE A 164 5.70 -5.05 3.23
C ILE A 164 4.82 -4.82 4.46
N LEU A 165 4.59 -3.55 4.81
CA LEU A 165 3.74 -3.21 5.95
C LEU A 165 2.32 -3.74 5.78
N ALA A 166 1.72 -3.63 4.59
CA ALA A 166 0.38 -4.14 4.33
C ALA A 166 0.33 -5.67 4.42
N LYS A 167 1.27 -6.39 3.79
CA LYS A 167 1.36 -7.85 3.88
C LYS A 167 1.56 -8.32 5.33
N PHE A 168 2.38 -7.61 6.09
CA PHE A 168 2.60 -7.91 7.51
C PHE A 168 1.34 -7.73 8.35
N ALA A 169 0.73 -6.54 8.25
CA ALA A 169 -0.43 -6.17 9.04
C ALA A 169 -1.61 -7.08 8.69
N LEU A 170 -1.82 -7.36 7.39
CA LEU A 170 -2.80 -8.32 6.91
C LEU A 170 -2.56 -9.70 7.51
N GLY A 171 -1.32 -10.19 7.51
CA GLY A 171 -1.00 -11.48 8.11
C GLY A 171 -1.30 -11.56 9.59
N LEU A 172 -0.95 -10.53 10.37
CA LEU A 172 -1.32 -10.46 11.79
C LEU A 172 -2.85 -10.44 11.97
N LEU A 173 -3.56 -9.69 11.12
CA LEU A 173 -5.02 -9.60 11.16
C LEU A 173 -5.68 -10.95 10.82
N LEU A 174 -5.10 -11.71 9.88
CA LEU A 174 -5.54 -13.06 9.53
C LEU A 174 -5.20 -14.08 10.61
N ALA A 175 -4.11 -13.92 11.35
CA ALA A 175 -3.83 -14.77 12.51
C ALA A 175 -4.90 -14.62 13.62
N LEU A 176 -5.42 -13.40 13.80
CA LEU A 176 -6.52 -13.09 14.72
C LEU A 176 -7.92 -13.29 14.12
N GLY A 177 -8.02 -13.55 12.82
CA GLY A 177 -9.27 -13.60 12.06
C GLY A 177 -10.35 -14.54 12.60
N PRO A 178 -10.02 -15.75 13.10
CA PRO A 178 -11.02 -16.64 13.70
C PRO A 178 -11.86 -15.98 14.81
N ALA A 179 -11.24 -15.17 15.65
CA ALA A 179 -11.95 -14.48 16.73
C ALA A 179 -12.94 -13.43 16.19
N PHE A 180 -12.54 -12.69 15.16
CA PHE A 180 -13.42 -11.69 14.51
C PHE A 180 -14.54 -12.33 13.70
N ILE A 181 -14.30 -13.47 13.05
CA ILE A 181 -15.35 -14.21 12.34
C ILE A 181 -16.40 -14.71 13.33
N VAL A 182 -15.98 -15.27 14.47
CA VAL A 182 -16.94 -15.70 15.49
C VAL A 182 -17.71 -14.52 16.09
N ALA A 183 -17.11 -13.34 16.20
CA ALA A 183 -17.82 -12.14 16.63
C ALA A 183 -18.99 -11.75 15.69
N ALA A 184 -19.03 -12.23 14.44
CA ALA A 184 -20.15 -12.03 13.52
C ALA A 184 -21.44 -12.77 13.95
N LEU A 185 -21.28 -13.82 14.76
CA LEU A 185 -22.33 -14.70 15.25
C LEU A 185 -23.31 -13.96 16.17
N PHE A 186 -22.78 -13.06 17.00
CA PHE A 186 -23.57 -12.26 17.93
C PHE A 186 -23.89 -10.89 17.33
N PRO A 187 -25.16 -10.49 17.26
CA PRO A 187 -25.56 -9.16 16.79
C PRO A 187 -24.79 -7.98 17.43
N PRO A 188 -24.54 -7.94 18.76
CA PRO A 188 -23.81 -6.81 19.37
C PRO A 188 -22.33 -6.74 18.98
N THR A 189 -21.70 -7.83 18.57
CA THR A 189 -20.26 -7.86 18.23
C THR A 189 -19.99 -7.90 16.72
N ARG A 190 -21.04 -7.90 15.89
CA ARG A 190 -20.92 -7.98 14.43
C ARG A 190 -20.13 -6.81 13.82
N GLN A 191 -20.12 -5.65 14.47
CA GLN A 191 -19.32 -4.51 14.05
C GLN A 191 -17.82 -4.84 14.02
N PHE A 192 -17.32 -5.67 14.94
CA PHE A 192 -15.89 -6.06 14.94
C PHE A 192 -15.53 -6.91 13.72
N PHE A 193 -16.43 -7.81 13.29
CA PHE A 193 -16.25 -8.56 12.05
C PHE A 193 -16.23 -7.63 10.83
N GLN A 194 -17.20 -6.71 10.74
CA GLN A 194 -17.25 -5.74 9.63
C GLN A 194 -15.99 -4.87 9.56
N ASN A 195 -15.51 -4.43 10.72
CA ASN A 195 -14.28 -3.64 10.82
C ASN A 195 -13.04 -4.45 10.41
N TRP A 196 -12.99 -5.72 10.80
CA TRP A 196 -11.92 -6.64 10.42
C TRP A 196 -11.89 -6.88 8.91
N VAL A 197 -13.05 -7.17 8.29
CA VAL A 197 -13.15 -7.31 6.82
C VAL A 197 -12.71 -6.02 6.13
N GLY A 198 -13.15 -4.86 6.61
CA GLY A 198 -12.73 -3.56 6.09
C GLY A 198 -11.22 -3.35 6.15
N GLN A 199 -10.56 -3.75 7.25
CA GLN A 199 -9.11 -3.66 7.33
C GLN A 199 -8.38 -4.68 6.45
N CYS A 200 -8.87 -5.92 6.33
CA CYS A 200 -8.31 -6.89 5.40
C CYS A 200 -8.36 -6.37 3.95
N LEU A 201 -9.52 -5.82 3.56
CA LEU A 201 -9.70 -5.20 2.24
C LEU A 201 -8.81 -3.96 2.08
N ASN A 202 -8.65 -3.15 3.11
CA ASN A 202 -7.78 -1.98 3.07
C ASN A 202 -6.34 -2.35 2.71
N TYR A 203 -5.76 -3.34 3.39
CA TYR A 203 -4.39 -3.75 3.12
C TYR A 203 -4.26 -4.42 1.75
N GLY A 204 -5.22 -5.24 1.34
CA GLY A 204 -5.24 -5.81 -0.01
C GLY A 204 -5.33 -4.74 -1.11
N LEU A 205 -6.21 -3.75 -0.95
CA LEU A 205 -6.33 -2.62 -1.87
C LEU A 205 -5.08 -1.74 -1.87
N LEU A 206 -4.43 -1.55 -0.72
CA LEU A 206 -3.19 -0.79 -0.62
C LEU A 206 -2.10 -1.44 -1.48
N VAL A 207 -1.92 -2.76 -1.38
CA VAL A 207 -0.98 -3.54 -2.21
C VAL A 207 -1.29 -3.36 -3.69
N ALA A 208 -2.56 -3.49 -4.08
CA ALA A 208 -3.00 -3.31 -5.46
C ALA A 208 -2.78 -1.90 -6.02
N LEU A 209 -3.05 -0.87 -5.22
CA LEU A 209 -2.84 0.53 -5.61
C LEU A 209 -1.36 0.82 -5.85
N PHE A 210 -0.46 0.30 -5.02
CA PHE A 210 0.98 0.45 -5.26
C PHE A 210 1.45 -0.27 -6.53
N GLY A 211 0.85 -1.43 -6.85
CA GLY A 211 1.06 -2.07 -8.15
C GLY A 211 0.66 -1.19 -9.33
N ALA A 212 -0.54 -0.59 -9.26
CA ALA A 212 -1.03 0.32 -10.30
C ALA A 212 -0.16 1.58 -10.44
N VAL A 213 0.22 2.21 -9.32
CA VAL A 213 1.11 3.39 -9.32
C VAL A 213 2.46 3.02 -9.92
N GLY A 214 3.02 1.85 -9.57
CA GLY A 214 4.27 1.35 -10.16
C GLY A 214 4.17 1.17 -11.67
N ALA A 215 3.07 0.61 -12.19
CA ALA A 215 2.87 0.47 -13.64
C ALA A 215 2.75 1.84 -14.35
N ILE A 216 2.04 2.79 -13.76
CA ILE A 216 1.91 4.15 -14.30
C ILE A 216 3.27 4.86 -14.29
N GLU A 217 4.05 4.71 -13.22
CA GLU A 217 5.39 5.28 -13.13
C GLU A 217 6.31 4.70 -14.21
N VAL A 218 6.30 3.38 -14.43
CA VAL A 218 7.04 2.74 -15.52
C VAL A 218 6.66 3.36 -16.87
N SER A 219 5.36 3.43 -17.17
CA SER A 219 4.88 4.00 -18.43
C SER A 219 5.30 5.48 -18.58
N PHE A 220 5.21 6.25 -17.51
CA PHE A 220 5.60 7.65 -17.52
C PHE A 220 7.11 7.82 -17.73
N MET A 221 7.94 7.09 -16.97
CA MET A 221 9.40 7.17 -17.08
C MET A 221 9.86 6.79 -18.49
N THR A 222 9.31 5.73 -19.09
CA THR A 222 9.63 5.36 -20.48
C THR A 222 9.24 6.41 -21.52
N SER A 223 8.27 7.29 -21.21
CA SER A 223 7.86 8.38 -22.09
C SER A 223 8.72 9.64 -21.95
N VAL A 224 9.28 9.88 -20.76
CA VAL A 224 10.07 11.08 -20.46
C VAL A 224 11.57 10.86 -20.70
N LEU A 225 12.04 9.62 -20.58
CA LEU A 225 13.43 9.26 -20.86
C LEU A 225 13.74 9.38 -22.37
N PRO A 226 14.70 10.24 -22.77
CA PRO A 226 15.10 10.35 -24.17
C PRO A 226 15.75 9.04 -24.63
N LYS A 227 15.32 8.55 -25.81
CA LYS A 227 15.75 7.25 -26.38
C LYS A 227 17.11 7.31 -27.07
N SER A 228 17.66 8.50 -27.27
CA SER A 228 18.97 8.76 -27.87
C SER A 228 19.51 10.11 -27.38
N PHE A 229 20.79 10.17 -27.01
CA PHE A 229 21.47 11.43 -26.71
C PHE A 229 22.32 11.83 -27.91
N SER A 230 22.08 13.02 -28.46
CA SER A 230 22.94 13.65 -29.47
C SER A 230 23.57 14.91 -28.87
N VAL A 231 24.83 15.19 -29.24
CA VAL A 231 25.69 16.25 -28.68
C VAL A 231 25.11 17.67 -28.85
N SER A 232 24.10 17.83 -29.72
CA SER A 232 23.44 19.12 -29.98
C SER A 232 22.31 19.48 -29.02
N ASP A 233 21.88 18.60 -28.11
CA ASP A 233 20.66 18.77 -27.29
C ASP A 233 20.91 19.26 -25.85
N VAL A 234 22.12 19.74 -25.53
CA VAL A 234 22.54 20.17 -24.17
C VAL A 234 21.60 21.21 -23.53
N MET A 235 20.98 22.09 -24.32
CA MET A 235 20.00 23.08 -23.83
C MET A 235 18.60 22.49 -23.57
N LEU A 236 18.27 21.35 -24.18
CA LEU A 236 17.03 20.60 -23.98
C LEU A 236 17.10 19.76 -22.69
N THR A 237 18.31 19.45 -22.22
CA THR A 237 18.59 18.64 -21.04
C THR A 237 18.10 19.25 -19.73
N TYR A 238 18.32 20.55 -19.47
CA TYR A 238 17.82 21.20 -18.24
C TYR A 238 16.30 21.14 -18.11
N ALA A 239 15.57 21.26 -19.23
CA ALA A 239 14.11 21.15 -19.26
C ALA A 239 13.64 19.71 -19.04
N ILE A 240 14.40 18.71 -19.50
CA ILE A 240 14.13 17.28 -19.26
C ILE A 240 14.42 16.93 -17.79
N GLU A 241 15.56 17.38 -17.24
CA GLU A 241 15.92 17.17 -15.82
C GLU A 241 14.85 17.76 -14.89
N GLY A 242 14.40 18.99 -15.17
CA GLY A 242 13.32 19.62 -14.41
C GLY A 242 12.00 18.83 -14.48
N LYS A 243 11.66 18.25 -15.63
CA LYS A 243 10.47 17.39 -15.78
C LYS A 243 10.60 16.07 -15.02
N ILE A 244 11.77 15.43 -15.03
CA ILE A 244 12.02 14.19 -14.28
C ILE A 244 11.92 14.44 -12.78
N ILE A 245 12.55 15.50 -12.27
CA ILE A 245 12.49 15.86 -10.85
C ILE A 245 11.06 16.23 -10.44
N ALA A 246 10.38 17.06 -11.23
CA ALA A 246 9.00 17.46 -10.94
C ALA A 246 8.03 16.27 -10.96
N ALA A 247 8.11 15.41 -11.96
CA ALA A 247 7.29 14.20 -12.02
C ALA A 247 7.59 13.25 -10.87
N GLY A 248 8.88 13.07 -10.56
CA GLY A 248 9.32 12.28 -9.43
C GLY A 248 8.74 12.72 -8.09
N LEU A 249 8.78 14.03 -7.84
CA LEU A 249 8.19 14.62 -6.65
C LEU A 249 6.67 14.38 -6.61
N VAL A 250 5.99 14.51 -7.75
CA VAL A 250 4.56 14.19 -7.87
C VAL A 250 4.30 12.72 -7.53
N PHE A 251 5.06 11.77 -8.10
CA PHE A 251 4.90 10.34 -7.79
C PHE A 251 5.16 10.01 -6.32
N ILE A 252 6.12 10.67 -5.67
CA ILE A 252 6.33 10.54 -4.23
C ILE A 252 5.09 11.02 -3.44
N VAL A 253 4.54 12.18 -3.78
CA VAL A 253 3.33 12.71 -3.12
C VAL A 253 2.11 11.81 -3.35
N VAL A 254 1.97 11.28 -4.57
CA VAL A 254 0.93 10.32 -4.95
C VAL A 254 1.07 9.04 -4.11
N SER A 255 2.28 8.48 -3.98
CA SER A 255 2.57 7.31 -3.13
C SER A 255 2.22 7.53 -1.67
N LEU A 256 2.50 8.72 -1.12
CA LEU A 256 2.13 9.06 0.27
C LEU A 256 0.61 9.16 0.47
N SER A 257 -0.16 9.35 -0.61
CA SER A 257 -1.62 9.47 -0.56
C SER A 257 -2.34 8.12 -0.75
N MET A 258 -1.65 7.09 -1.25
CA MET A 258 -2.22 5.76 -1.49
C MET A 258 -2.84 5.10 -0.25
N PRO A 259 -2.24 5.17 0.96
CA PRO A 259 -2.86 4.60 2.16
C PRO A 259 -4.23 5.23 2.47
N SER A 260 -4.38 6.54 2.22
CA SER A 260 -5.65 7.25 2.43
C SER A 260 -6.72 6.80 1.44
N LEU A 261 -6.35 6.63 0.16
CA LEU A 261 -7.27 6.15 -0.87
C LEU A 261 -7.74 4.72 -0.59
N ALA A 262 -6.82 3.82 -0.24
CA ALA A 262 -7.15 2.46 0.16
C ALA A 262 -8.14 2.45 1.34
N SER A 263 -7.99 3.38 2.29
CA SER A 263 -8.84 3.47 3.49
C SER A 263 -10.27 3.88 3.16
N GLN A 264 -10.41 4.88 2.30
CA GLN A 264 -11.72 5.38 1.87
C GLN A 264 -12.47 4.33 1.06
N LEU A 265 -11.77 3.61 0.16
CA LEU A 265 -12.35 2.54 -0.66
C LEU A 265 -12.77 1.33 0.17
N ALA A 266 -12.02 0.98 1.21
CA ALA A 266 -12.32 -0.16 2.09
C ALA A 266 -13.42 0.12 3.14
N GLY A 267 -14.17 1.21 2.99
CA GLY A 267 -15.30 1.55 3.86
C GLY A 267 -14.98 2.51 5.01
N GLY A 268 -13.83 3.19 4.99
CA GLY A 268 -13.51 4.27 5.93
C GLY A 268 -13.35 3.83 7.40
N VAL A 269 -13.29 2.52 7.65
CA VAL A 269 -13.16 1.98 9.01
C VAL A 269 -11.74 2.22 9.52
N GLY A 270 -11.56 3.36 10.19
CA GLY A 270 -10.57 3.53 11.24
C GLY A 270 -9.10 3.61 10.81
N ILE A 271 -8.75 4.45 9.85
CA ILE A 271 -7.38 5.02 9.77
C ILE A 271 -7.37 6.52 10.15
N SER A 272 -8.28 6.93 11.03
CA SER A 272 -8.33 8.33 11.47
C SER A 272 -7.13 8.75 12.33
N SER A 273 -6.36 7.82 12.91
CA SER A 273 -5.27 8.14 13.84
C SER A 273 -3.86 8.11 13.23
N MET A 274 -3.62 7.35 12.15
CA MET A 274 -2.28 7.16 11.57
C MET A 274 -2.04 8.06 10.33
N VAL A 275 -3.07 8.26 9.49
CA VAL A 275 -3.04 9.21 8.36
C VAL A 275 -2.89 10.65 8.83
N GLY A 276 -3.46 11.01 9.99
CA GLY A 276 -3.29 12.34 10.58
C GLY A 276 -1.83 12.67 10.94
N LYS A 277 -1.02 11.67 11.31
CA LYS A 277 0.37 11.91 11.74
C LYS A 277 1.35 12.01 10.57
N ILE A 278 1.14 11.21 9.51
CA ILE A 278 1.97 11.26 8.29
C ILE A 278 1.54 12.41 7.37
N GLY A 279 0.25 12.72 7.27
CA GLY A 279 -0.24 13.92 6.57
C GLY A 279 0.27 15.22 7.21
N ASN A 280 0.44 15.25 8.53
CA ASN A 280 1.08 16.36 9.25
C ASN A 280 2.61 16.41 9.03
N ALA A 281 3.27 15.26 8.84
CA ALA A 281 4.69 15.21 8.51
C ALA A 281 4.96 15.63 7.04
N ALA A 282 4.14 15.19 6.10
CA ALA A 282 4.21 15.58 4.69
C ALA A 282 3.85 17.06 4.47
N SER A 283 2.83 17.58 5.16
CA SER A 283 2.54 19.01 5.16
C SER A 283 3.62 19.83 5.89
N GLY A 284 4.26 19.27 6.92
CA GLY A 284 5.45 19.84 7.57
C GLY A 284 6.65 19.93 6.64
N ALA A 285 6.93 18.88 5.87
CA ALA A 285 7.99 18.86 4.87
C ALA A 285 7.70 19.80 3.69
N MET A 286 6.44 19.88 3.24
CA MET A 286 6.01 20.79 2.16
C MET A 286 6.09 22.26 2.61
N ARG A 287 5.74 22.55 3.87
CA ARG A 287 5.97 23.89 4.48
C ARG A 287 7.45 24.20 4.63
N ALA A 288 8.28 23.25 5.03
CA ALA A 288 9.73 23.43 5.10
C ALA A 288 10.34 23.72 3.72
N MET A 289 9.87 23.04 2.67
CA MET A 289 10.27 23.30 1.27
C MET A 289 9.78 24.65 0.75
N MET A 290 8.56 25.08 1.09
CA MET A 290 8.09 26.43 0.74
C MET A 290 8.86 27.53 1.46
N LEU A 291 9.27 27.31 2.72
CA LEU A 291 10.10 28.25 3.48
C LEU A 291 11.55 28.30 2.95
N MET A 292 12.08 27.18 2.44
CA MET A 292 13.37 27.14 1.75
C MET A 292 13.32 27.76 0.34
N GLY A 293 12.18 27.65 -0.37
CA GLY A 293 11.95 28.28 -1.68
C GLY A 293 11.59 29.77 -1.62
N GLY A 294 11.14 30.28 -0.48
CA GLY A 294 10.70 31.66 -0.29
C GLY A 294 11.80 32.67 0.07
N SER A 295 13.03 32.24 0.35
CA SER A 295 14.11 33.14 0.83
C SER A 295 14.91 33.83 -0.29
N ARG A 296 14.33 34.03 -1.49
CA ARG A 296 15.01 34.66 -2.63
C ARG A 296 14.24 35.79 -3.30
N GLY A 297 13.44 36.53 -2.52
CA GLY A 297 12.69 37.66 -3.06
C GLY A 297 12.26 38.66 -2.01
N ASP A 298 13.21 39.20 -1.23
CA ASP A 298 12.96 40.50 -0.58
C ASP A 298 14.28 41.26 -0.39
N ALA A 299 14.71 41.88 -1.48
CA ALA A 299 15.76 42.88 -1.49
C ALA A 299 15.27 44.09 -2.31
N SER A 300 14.29 44.82 -1.76
CA SER A 300 13.89 46.13 -2.29
C SER A 300 13.36 47.06 -1.20
N SER A 301 14.25 47.49 -0.30
CA SER A 301 14.19 48.89 0.19
C SER A 301 15.59 49.38 0.54
N ALA A 302 16.43 49.53 -0.49
CA ALA A 302 17.62 50.36 -0.40
C ALA A 302 17.16 51.83 -0.27
N SER A 303 17.12 52.31 0.96
CA SER A 303 17.06 53.73 1.31
C SER A 303 18.29 54.45 0.73
N THR A 304 18.11 55.16 -0.38
CA THR A 304 19.10 56.14 -0.86
C THR A 304 18.37 57.40 -1.29
N ASN A 305 18.35 58.41 -0.42
CA ASN A 305 18.61 59.80 -0.79
C ASN A 305 18.64 60.68 0.46
N SER A 306 19.81 60.73 1.07
CA SER A 306 20.28 61.89 1.83
C SER A 306 21.52 62.44 1.12
N ILE A 307 21.71 63.76 1.23
CA ILE A 307 22.71 64.66 0.59
C ILE A 307 22.06 65.39 -0.61
N GLY A 308 21.81 66.69 -0.61
CA GLY A 308 22.24 67.79 0.25
C GLY A 308 22.74 68.95 -0.62
N ARG A 309 22.11 70.12 -0.46
CA ARG A 309 22.57 71.51 -0.79
C ARG A 309 22.49 71.97 -2.26
N ALA A 310 21.58 72.91 -2.51
CA ALA A 310 21.88 74.33 -2.80
C ALA A 310 20.60 75.15 -2.62
#